data_AF-A0A847GYJ3-F1
#
_entry.id   AF-A0A847GYJ3-F1
#
_cell.length_a   1.000
_cell.length_b   1.000
_cell.length_c   1.000
_cell.angle_alpha   90.00
_cell.angle_beta   90.00
_cell.angle_gamma   90.00
#
_symmetry.space_group_name_H-M   'P 1'
#
loop_
_entity.id
_entity.type
_entity.pdbx_description
1 polymer ?
#
loop_
_entity_poly.entity_id
_entity_poly.type
_entity_poly.pdbx_seq_one_letter_code
_entity_poly.pdbx_strand_id
1 'polypeptide(L)' 'MFRIPLPAALVGRTLADSGVREETGCNVVAVVQGGQFNVNPEALQPLPAEAELVVIGDLESETRFFGKFAL' A
#
# COMPACT_ATOMS: atom_id res chain seq x y z
N MET A 1 9.48 -4.34 -7.00
CA MET A 1 9.34 -3.88 -5.60
C MET A 1 9.59 -2.40 -5.56
N PHE A 2 8.74 -1.64 -4.87
CA PHE A 2 8.85 -0.19 -4.81
C PHE A 2 8.37 0.34 -3.46
N ARG A 3 8.82 1.55 -3.12
CA ARG A 3 8.36 2.29 -1.93
C ARG A 3 7.80 3.63 -2.38
N ILE A 4 6.65 3.99 -1.83
CA ILE A 4 5.92 5.22 -2.19
C ILE A 4 5.27 5.85 -0.96
N PRO A 5 5.00 7.16 -0.98
CA PRO A 5 4.06 7.76 -0.03
C PRO A 5 2.72 7.04 -0.09
N LEU A 6 2.07 6.88 1.06
CA LEU A 6 0.73 6.31 1.15
C LEU A 6 -0.23 7.15 0.29
N PRO A 7 -0.86 6.55 -0.74
CA PRO A 7 -1.89 7.23 -1.52
C PRO A 7 -3.00 7.84 -0.66
N ALA A 8 -3.42 9.06 -0.96
CA ALA A 8 -4.49 9.73 -0.22
C ALA A 8 -5.78 8.90 -0.20
N ALA A 9 -6.10 8.19 -1.29
CA ALA A 9 -7.25 7.29 -1.40
C ALA A 9 -7.21 6.09 -0.44
N LEU A 10 -6.06 5.78 0.16
CA LEU A 10 -5.87 4.67 1.08
C LEU A 10 -5.76 5.11 2.54
N VAL A 11 -5.63 6.41 2.82
CA VAL A 11 -5.55 6.93 4.20
C VAL A 11 -6.82 6.56 4.96
N GLY A 12 -6.65 5.94 6.13
CA GLY A 12 -7.76 5.50 6.99
C GLY A 12 -8.49 4.24 6.52
N ARG A 13 -8.17 3.69 5.34
CA ARG A 13 -8.70 2.40 4.89
C ARG A 13 -7.86 1.25 5.45
N THR A 14 -8.45 0.07 5.56
CA THR A 14 -7.71 -1.14 5.91
C THR A 14 -7.16 -1.78 4.64
N LEU A 15 -6.08 -2.56 4.73
CA LEU A 15 -5.58 -3.30 3.56
C LEU A 15 -6.62 -4.30 3.03
N ALA A 16 -7.39 -4.91 3.94
CA ALA A 16 -8.46 -5.84 3.60
C ALA A 16 -9.59 -5.21 2.78
N ASP A 17 -9.88 -3.92 2.99
CA ASP A 17 -10.89 -3.18 2.23
C ASP A 17 -10.28 -2.40 1.05
N SER A 18 -8.98 -2.11 1.09
CA SER A 18 -8.30 -1.20 0.14
C SER A 18 -8.43 -1.54 -1.34
N GLY A 19 -8.67 -2.82 -1.66
CA GLY A 19 -8.66 -3.34 -3.02
C GLY A 19 -7.27 -3.56 -3.62
N VAL A 20 -6.19 -3.23 -2.90
CA VAL A 20 -4.83 -3.20 -3.47
C VAL A 20 -4.47 -4.54 -4.11
N ARG A 21 -4.71 -5.65 -3.42
CA ARG A 21 -4.34 -6.96 -3.94
C ARG A 21 -5.27 -7.43 -5.06
N GLU A 22 -6.59 -7.36 -4.90
CA GLU A 22 -7.48 -7.90 -5.93
C GLU A 22 -7.49 -7.07 -7.21
N GLU A 23 -7.28 -5.76 -7.12
CA GLU A 23 -7.41 -4.86 -8.25
C GLU A 23 -6.08 -4.65 -9.00
N THR A 24 -4.96 -4.84 -8.32
CA THR A 24 -3.63 -4.58 -8.91
C THR A 24 -2.76 -5.82 -9.00
N GLY A 25 -2.96 -6.82 -8.14
CA GLY A 25 -2.04 -7.95 -7.98
C GLY A 25 -0.83 -7.65 -7.08
N CYS A 26 -0.66 -6.42 -6.63
CA CYS A 26 0.38 -6.05 -5.68
C CYS A 26 0.07 -6.51 -4.25
N ASN A 27 1.13 -6.76 -3.48
CA ASN A 27 1.03 -7.02 -2.05
C ASN A 27 1.77 -5.94 -1.25
N VAL A 28 1.10 -5.35 -0.27
CA VAL A 28 1.74 -4.46 0.71
C VAL A 28 2.44 -5.33 1.75
N VAL A 29 3.75 -5.16 1.90
CA VAL A 29 4.57 -5.96 2.82
C VAL A 29 5.08 -5.18 4.02
N ALA A 30 5.06 -3.85 3.95
CA ALA A 30 5.32 -2.99 5.09
C ALA A 30 4.63 -1.63 4.96
N VAL A 31 4.33 -1.04 6.11
CA VAL A 31 3.94 0.37 6.26
C VAL A 31 5.03 1.05 7.09
N VAL A 32 5.55 2.19 6.61
CA VAL A 32 6.60 2.95 7.30
C VAL A 32 6.02 4.28 7.76
N GLN A 33 6.06 4.56 9.07
CA GLN A 33 5.60 5.83 9.62
C GLN A 33 6.63 6.36 10.61
N GLY A 34 7.05 7.61 10.45
CA GLY A 34 8.07 8.22 11.34
C GLY A 34 9.38 7.43 11.42
N GLY A 35 9.77 6.74 10.34
CA GLY A 35 10.96 5.88 10.29
C GLY A 35 10.80 4.50 10.94
N GLN A 36 9.64 4.18 11.51
CA GLN A 36 9.34 2.86 12.06
C GLN A 36 8.71 1.96 11.00
N PHE A 37 9.24 0.75 10.84
CA PHE A 37 8.74 -0.25 9.90
C PHE A 37 7.75 -1.18 10.60
N ASN A 38 6.48 -1.13 10.19
CA ASN A 38 5.52 -2.19 10.47
C ASN A 38 5.60 -3.25 9.36
N VAL A 39 6.44 -4.25 9.58
CA VAL A 39 6.63 -5.37 8.64
C VAL A 39 5.49 -6.36 8.81
N ASN A 40 4.86 -6.76 7.70
CA ASN A 40 3.62 -7.54 7.67
C ASN A 40 2.46 -6.83 8.41
N PRO A 41 1.98 -5.69 7.89
CA PRO A 41 0.94 -4.89 8.53
C PRO A 41 -0.36 -5.70 8.70
N GLU A 42 -1.05 -5.48 9.82
CA GLU A 42 -2.35 -6.12 10.05
C GLU A 42 -3.38 -5.66 9.03
N ALA A 43 -4.01 -6.63 8.34
CA ALA A 43 -4.90 -6.32 7.23
C ALA A 43 -6.15 -5.52 7.61
N LEU A 44 -6.58 -5.62 8.87
CA LEU A 44 -7.76 -4.94 9.42
C LEU A 44 -7.43 -3.62 10.13
N GLN A 45 -6.15 -3.29 10.28
CA GLN A 45 -5.75 -2.02 10.88
C GLN A 45 -5.88 -0.90 9.84
N PRO A 46 -6.50 0.25 10.17
CA PRO A 46 -6.53 1.41 9.30
C PRO A 46 -5.13 1.92 8.98
N LEU A 47 -4.88 2.25 7.72
CA LEU A 47 -3.61 2.79 7.25
C LEU A 47 -3.43 4.22 7.76
N PRO A 48 -2.31 4.50 8.46
CA PRO A 48 -2.09 5.81 9.06
C PRO A 48 -1.71 6.86 8.00
N ALA A 49 -2.18 8.09 8.19
CA ALA A 49 -1.74 9.23 7.39
C ALA A 49 -0.22 9.44 7.49
N GLU A 50 0.36 10.09 6.48
CA GLU A 50 1.79 10.47 6.45
C GLU A 50 2.73 9.25 6.58
N ALA A 51 2.30 8.10 6.05
CA ALA A 51 3.11 6.89 5.97
C ALA A 51 3.63 6.65 4.54
N GLU A 52 4.56 5.71 4.39
CA GLU A 52 4.96 5.12 3.13
C GLU A 52 4.52 3.65 3.07
N LEU A 53 4.22 3.16 1.87
CA LEU A 53 3.99 1.73 1.60
C LEU A 53 5.21 1.10 0.95
N VAL A 54 5.57 -0.10 1.40
CA VAL A 54 6.49 -1.00 0.66
C VAL A 54 5.66 -2.06 -0.03
N VAL A 55 5.77 -2.10 -1.36
CA VAL A 55 4.89 -2.88 -2.22
C VAL A 55 5.70 -3.82 -3.11
N ILE A 56 5.22 -5.06 -3.26
CA ILE A 56 5.79 -6.07 -4.14
C ILE A 56 4.75 -6.45 -5.20
N GLY A 57 5.16 -6.46 -6.46
CA GLY A 57 4.41 -6.93 -7.61
C GLY A 57 5.35 -7.16 -8.79
N ASP A 58 4.84 -7.80 -9.85
CA ASP A 58 5.47 -7.78 -11.16
C ASP A 58 5.17 -6.46 -11.89
N LEU A 59 5.85 -6.22 -13.02
CA LEU A 59 5.74 -4.96 -13.76
C LEU A 59 4.29 -4.59 -14.14
N GLU A 60 3.47 -5.59 -14.48
CA GLU A 60 2.07 -5.38 -14.84
C GLU A 60 1.24 -4.94 -13.62
N SER A 61 1.51 -5.54 -12.46
CA SER A 61 0.87 -5.18 -11.20
C SER A 61 1.30 -3.80 -10.71
N GLU A 62 2.59 -3.45 -10.83
CA GLU A 62 3.08 -2.11 -10.51
C GLU A 62 2.36 -1.06 -11.40
N THR A 63 2.23 -1.34 -12.70
CA THR A 63 1.52 -0.46 -13.66
C THR A 63 0.05 -0.24 -13.25
N ARG A 64 -0.67 -1.31 -12.87
CA ARG A 64 -2.05 -1.20 -12.37
C ARG A 64 -2.12 -0.41 -11.06
N PHE A 65 -1.17 -0.62 -10.16
CA PHE A 65 -1.11 0.09 -8.88
C PHE A 65 -1.01 1.60 -9.08
N PHE A 66 -0.04 2.04 -9.90
CA PHE A 66 0.15 3.47 -10.17
C PHE A 66 -1.05 4.07 -10.90
N GLY A 67 -1.64 3.33 -11.86
CA GLY A 67 -2.83 3.79 -12.58
C GLY A 67 -4.06 3.97 -11.70
N LYS A 68 -4.16 3.24 -10.58
CA LYS A 68 -5.32 3.29 -9.68
C LYS A 68 -5.14 4.21 -8.48
N PHE A 69 -3.96 4.20 -7.86
CA PHE A 69 -3.76 4.82 -6.55
C PHE A 69 -2.77 6.00 -6.57
N ALA A 70 -1.95 6.19 -7.60
CA ALA A 70 -0.90 7.20 -7.59
C ALA A 70 -1.26 8.51 -8.33
N LEU A 71 -2.56 8.81 -8.45
CA LEU A 71 -3.07 10.09 -8.97
C LEU A 71 -3.24 11.12 -7.86
#